data_AF-A0A838GC37-F1
#
_entry.id   AF-A0A838GC37-F1
#
_cell.length_a   1.000
_cell.length_b   1.000
_cell.length_c   1.000
_cell.angle_alpha   90.00
_cell.angle_beta   90.00
_cell.angle_gamma   90.00
#
_symmetry.space_group_name_H-M   'P 1'
#
loop_
_entity.id
_entity.type
_entity.pdbx_description
1 polymer ?
#
loop_
_entity_poly.entity_id
_entity_poly.type
_entity_poly.pdbx_seq_one_letter_code
_entity_poly.pdbx_strand_id
1 'polypeptide(L)'
;MNDPARTRSKAPLYGLLAATIVGLFGRQLSVVALPWFVLSTTGSASKAGLVGFAVFLPGLIVGVLGGVLVDRFGYKFVSAGADVVCAAATVLI
;
A
#
# COMPACT_ATOMS: atom_id res chain seq x y z
N MET A 1 -33.20 23.92 17.06
CA MET A 1 -32.53 25.17 16.61
C MET A 1 -31.29 25.36 17.47
N ASN A 2 -30.15 24.78 17.06
CA ASN A 2 -28.77 25.06 17.50
C ASN A 2 -27.85 24.05 16.80
N ASP A 3 -27.48 24.34 15.56
CA ASP A 3 -26.38 23.65 14.87
C ASP A 3 -25.13 24.53 15.03
N PRO A 4 -24.16 24.19 15.90
CA PRO A 4 -22.94 24.98 16.01
C PRO A 4 -22.14 24.79 14.72
N ALA A 5 -21.94 25.88 13.99
CA ALA A 5 -21.08 25.95 12.82
C ALA A 5 -19.74 25.27 13.11
N ARG A 6 -19.57 24.05 12.57
CA ARG A 6 -18.34 23.27 12.65
C ARG A 6 -17.25 24.09 11.95
N THR A 7 -16.44 24.80 12.74
CA THR A 7 -15.28 25.53 12.23
C THR A 7 -14.43 24.57 11.42
N ARG A 8 -14.21 24.90 10.14
CA ARG A 8 -13.52 24.06 9.16
C ARG A 8 -12.03 24.02 9.51
N SER A 9 -11.67 23.25 10.54
CA SER A 9 -10.28 23.06 10.96
C SER A 9 -9.51 22.34 9.86
N LYS A 10 -8.35 22.89 9.46
CA LYS A 10 -7.43 22.26 8.50
C LYS A 10 -6.54 21.19 9.15
N ALA A 11 -6.56 21.06 10.48
CA ALA A 11 -5.79 20.06 11.22
C ALA A 11 -5.91 18.62 10.67
N PRO A 12 -7.10 18.08 10.35
CA PRO A 12 -7.23 16.74 9.77
C PRO A 12 -6.57 16.61 8.38
N LEU A 13 -6.54 17.68 7.59
CA LEU A 13 -5.88 17.68 6.27
C LEU A 13 -4.36 17.56 6.43
N TYR A 14 -3.77 18.34 7.33
CA TYR A 14 -2.33 18.28 7.61
C TYR A 14 -1.93 16.92 8.19
N GLY A 15 -2.74 16.34 9.08
CA GLY A 15 -2.53 14.99 9.61
C GLY A 15 -2.54 13.93 8.51
N LEU A 16 -3.54 13.96 7.61
CA LEU A 16 -3.63 13.03 6.48
C LEU A 16 -2.45 13.18 5.52
N LEU A 17 -2.06 14.42 5.21
CA LEU A 17 -0.94 14.70 4.32
C LEU A 17 0.38 14.19 4.91
N ALA A 18 0.64 14.48 6.19
CA ALA A 18 1.84 14.00 6.86
C ALA A 18 1.90 12.47 6.90
N ALA A 19 0.80 11.82 7.28
CA ALA A 19 0.70 10.35 7.28
C ALA A 19 0.94 9.76 5.87
N THR A 20 0.39 10.38 4.84
CA THR A 20 0.57 9.95 3.45
C THR A 20 2.02 10.12 3.00
N ILE A 21 2.65 11.25 3.31
CA ILE A 21 4.06 11.50 2.96
C ILE A 21 4.95 10.47 3.63
N VAL A 22 4.81 10.29 4.94
CA VAL A 22 5.62 9.33 5.71
C VAL A 22 5.38 7.90 5.23
N GLY A 23 4.13 7.51 5.00
CA GLY A 23 3.77 6.18 4.51
C GLY A 23 4.33 5.90 3.12
N LEU A 24 4.21 6.83 2.18
CA LEU A 24 4.77 6.69 0.84
C LEU A 24 6.29 6.65 0.86
N PHE A 25 6.92 7.48 1.68
CA PHE A 25 8.38 7.50 1.83
C PHE A 25 8.90 6.15 2.35
N GLY A 26 8.30 5.64 3.43
CA GLY A 26 8.63 4.31 3.97
C GLY A 26 8.44 3.20 2.93
N ARG A 27 7.32 3.22 2.21
CA ARG A 27 7.05 2.25 1.14
C ARG A 27 8.15 2.24 0.08
N GLN A 28 8.59 3.41 -0.38
CA GLN A 28 9.63 3.50 -1.41
C GLN A 28 11.00 3.05 -0.90
N LEU A 29 11.32 3.35 0.36
CA LEU A 29 12.52 2.80 0.98
C LEU A 29 12.49 1.27 1.02
N SER A 30 11.37 0.66 1.42
CA SER A 30 11.23 -0.81 1.45
C SER A 30 11.43 -1.46 0.08
N VAL A 31 10.93 -0.83 -1.00
CA VAL A 31 11.07 -1.34 -2.38
C VAL A 31 12.53 -1.48 -2.79
N VAL A 32 13.41 -0.56 -2.37
CA VAL A 32 14.85 -0.61 -2.69
C VAL A 32 15.63 -1.41 -1.65
N ALA A 33 15.27 -1.28 -0.37
CA ALA A 33 15.97 -1.91 0.74
C ALA A 33 15.89 -3.44 0.70
N LEU A 34 14.75 -4.02 0.32
CA LEU A 34 14.57 -5.48 0.31
C LEU A 34 15.47 -6.19 -0.72
N PRO A 35 15.48 -5.82 -2.02
CA PRO A 35 16.43 -6.39 -2.97
C PRO A 35 17.89 -6.13 -2.59
N TRP A 36 18.19 -4.92 -2.10
CA TRP A 36 19.54 -4.57 -1.64
C TRP A 36 20.00 -5.46 -0.47
N PHE A 37 19.13 -5.72 0.50
CA PHE A 37 19.40 -6.59 1.64
C PHE A 37 19.70 -8.03 1.18
N VAL A 38 18.92 -8.56 0.24
CA VAL A 38 19.19 -9.90 -0.31
C VAL A 38 20.49 -9.92 -1.11
N LEU A 39 20.78 -8.86 -1.87
CA LEU A 39 22.03 -8.73 -2.60
C LEU A 39 23.24 -8.69 -1.67
N SER A 40 23.18 -7.92 -0.58
CA SER A 40 24.29 -7.78 0.37
C SER A 40 24.51 -9.03 1.22
N THR A 41 23.44 -9.74 1.59
CA THR A 41 23.54 -10.97 2.41
C THR A 41 23.88 -12.21 1.60
N THR A 42 23.38 -12.33 0.37
CA THR A 42 23.57 -13.54 -0.46
C THR A 42 24.60 -13.38 -1.58
N GLY A 43 24.99 -12.15 -1.93
CA GLY A 43 25.85 -11.85 -3.07
C GLY A 43 25.22 -12.12 -4.45
N SER A 44 23.94 -12.55 -4.51
CA SER A 44 23.31 -13.04 -5.73
C SER A 44 22.34 -12.03 -6.34
N ALA A 45 22.71 -11.49 -7.50
CA ALA A 45 21.88 -10.55 -8.26
C ALA A 45 20.56 -11.16 -8.76
N SER A 46 20.54 -12.47 -9.07
CA SER A 46 19.32 -13.15 -9.50
C SER A 46 18.27 -13.26 -8.38
N LYS A 47 18.70 -13.56 -7.15
CA LYS A 47 17.80 -13.57 -5.97
C LYS A 47 17.26 -12.19 -5.66
N ALA A 48 18.10 -11.15 -5.73
CA ALA A 48 17.67 -9.77 -5.55
C ALA A 48 16.65 -9.34 -6.61
N GLY A 49 16.86 -9.72 -7.88
CA GLY A 49 15.91 -9.48 -8.97
C GLY A 49 14.56 -10.16 -8.74
N LEU A 50 14.56 -11.39 -8.24
CA LEU A 50 13.32 -12.12 -7.92
C LEU A 50 12.54 -11.46 -6.79
N VAL A 51 13.23 -10.97 -5.75
CA VAL A 51 12.61 -10.20 -4.66
C VAL A 51 12.02 -8.90 -5.19
N GLY A 52 12.76 -8.16 -6.02
CA GLY A 52 12.25 -6.97 -6.68
C GLY A 52 10.97 -7.27 -7.46
N PHE A 53 10.96 -8.34 -8.26
CA PHE A 53 9.78 -8.77 -8.99
C PHE A 53 8.59 -9.07 -8.06
N ALA A 54 8.82 -9.82 -6.97
CA ALA A 54 7.76 -10.14 -6.01
C ALA A 54 7.20 -8.89 -5.30
N VAL A 55 8.01 -7.86 -5.09
CA VAL A 55 7.57 -6.57 -4.52
C VAL A 55 6.67 -5.79 -5.51
N PHE A 56 6.99 -5.79 -6.80
CA PHE A 56 6.23 -5.03 -7.80
C PHE A 56 4.99 -5.77 -8.33
N LEU A 57 5.04 -7.10 -8.42
CA LEU A 57 4.02 -7.92 -9.08
C LEU A 57 2.59 -7.67 -8.56
N PRO A 58 2.31 -7.70 -7.23
CA PRO A 58 0.96 -7.46 -6.73
C PRO A 58 0.45 -6.06 -7.10
N GLY A 59 1.34 -5.04 -7.00
CA GLY A 59 1.01 -3.66 -7.36
C GLY A 59 0.65 -3.51 -8.84
N LEU A 60 1.32 -4.25 -9.73
CA LEU A 60 1.01 -4.25 -11.17
C LEU A 60 -0.35 -4.91 -11.44
N ILE A 61 -0.62 -6.07 -10.82
CA ILE A 61 -1.90 -6.78 -10.96
C ILE A 61 -3.06 -5.89 -10.49
N VAL A 62 -2.93 -5.31 -9.29
CA VAL A 62 -3.95 -4.42 -8.73
C VAL A 62 -4.07 -3.12 -9.52
N GLY A 63 -2.97 -2.57 -10.05
CA GLY A 63 -3.00 -1.37 -10.88
C GLY A 63 -3.78 -1.55 -12.18
N VAL A 64 -3.65 -2.71 -12.83
CA VAL A 64 -4.36 -3.02 -14.08
C VAL A 64 -5.81 -3.39 -13.82
N LEU A 65 -6.07 -4.23 -12.81
CA LEU A 65 -7.40 -4.80 -12.59
C LEU A 65 -8.26 -3.98 -11.61
N GLY A 66 -7.64 -3.12 -10.79
CA GLY A 66 -8.29 -2.45 -9.68
C GLY A 66 -9.47 -1.58 -10.12
N GLY A 67 -9.32 -0.81 -11.20
CA GLY A 67 -10.40 -0.01 -11.76
C GLY A 67 -11.59 -0.88 -12.18
N VAL A 68 -11.34 -1.91 -12.99
CA VAL A 68 -12.38 -2.83 -13.47
C VAL A 68 -13.08 -3.56 -12.32
N LEU A 69 -12.33 -4.02 -11.29
CA LEU A 69 -12.92 -4.66 -10.12
C LEU A 69 -13.81 -3.70 -9.34
N VAL A 70 -13.33 -2.47 -9.07
CA VAL A 70 -14.09 -1.46 -8.32
C VAL A 70 -15.33 -1.03 -9.10
N ASP A 71 -15.20 -0.84 -10.41
CA ASP A 71 -16.30 -0.42 -11.27
C ASP A 71 -17.39 -1.51 -11.38
N ARG A 72 -16.99 -2.80 -11.40
CA ARG A 72 -17.93 -3.91 -11.59
C ARG A 72 -18.58 -4.41 -10.30
N PHE A 73 -17.83 -4.47 -9.20
CA PHE A 73 -18.30 -5.08 -7.94
C PHE A 73 -18.60 -4.03 -6.85
N GLY A 74 -18.27 -2.77 -7.10
CA GLY A 74 -18.47 -1.67 -6.17
C GLY A 74 -17.38 -1.60 -5.09
N TYR A 75 -17.05 -0.37 -4.67
CA TYR A 75 -15.95 -0.07 -3.76
C TYR A 75 -16.00 -0.83 -2.42
N LYS A 76 -17.21 -1.09 -1.87
CA LYS A 76 -17.37 -1.77 -0.58
C LYS A 76 -16.90 -3.23 -0.62
N PHE A 77 -17.32 -3.99 -1.63
CA PHE A 77 -16.97 -5.40 -1.74
C PHE A 77 -15.48 -5.58 -2.04
N VAL A 78 -14.94 -4.73 -2.92
CA VAL A 78 -13.51 -4.77 -3.26
C VAL A 78 -12.64 -4.40 -2.06
N SER A 79 -13.04 -3.38 -1.27
CA SER A 79 -12.32 -3.02 -0.04
C SER A 79 -12.33 -4.14 0.98
N ALA A 80 -13.50 -4.72 1.28
CA ALA A 80 -13.59 -5.83 2.24
C ALA A 80 -12.78 -7.05 1.80
N GLY A 81 -12.81 -7.39 0.50
CA GLY A 81 -11.97 -8.45 -0.05
C GLY A 81 -10.48 -8.17 0.10
N ALA A 82 -10.04 -6.93 -0.17
CA ALA A 82 -8.66 -6.52 0.01
C ALA A 82 -8.23 -6.59 1.49
N ASP A 83 -9.08 -6.14 2.42
CA ASP A 83 -8.82 -6.19 3.86
C ASP A 83 -8.67 -7.63 4.36
N VAL A 84 -9.50 -8.56 3.87
CA VAL A 84 -9.39 -9.99 4.19
C VAL A 84 -8.08 -10.58 3.67
N VAL A 85 -7.69 -10.24 2.43
CA VAL A 85 -6.42 -10.70 1.86
C VAL A 85 -5.23 -10.15 2.64
N CYS A 86 -5.26 -8.87 3.02
CA CYS A 86 -4.24 -8.25 3.86
C CYS A 86 -4.15 -8.95 5.22
N ALA A 87 -5.27 -9.15 5.90
CA ALA A 87 -5.31 -9.86 7.19
C ALA A 87 -4.74 -11.29 7.08
N ALA A 88 -5.13 -12.04 6.04
CA ALA A 88 -4.60 -13.37 5.80
C ALA A 88 -3.09 -13.35 5.54
N ALA A 89 -2.60 -12.41 4.72
CA ALA A 89 -1.18 -12.27 4.43
C ALA A 89 -0.35 -11.89 5.67
N THR A 90 -0.85 -10.98 6.52
CA THR A 90 -0.19 -10.60 7.76
C THR A 90 -0.16 -11.72 8.79
N VAL A 91 -1.21 -12.55 8.87
CA VAL A 91 -1.22 -13.72 9.79
C VAL A 91 -0.31 -14.84 9.31
N LEU A 92 -0.10 -14.94 7.99
CA LEU A 92 0.75 -15.99 7.40
C LEU A 92 2.25 -15.74 7.61
N ILE A 93 2.66 -14.49 7.80
CA ILE A 93 4.05 -14.05 8.01
C ILE A 93 4.37 -14.10 9.51
#